data_AF-A0A2V8T3U1-F1
#
_entry.id   AF-A0A2V8T3U1-F1
#
_cell.length_a   1.000
_cell.length_b   1.000
_cell.length_c   1.000
_cell.angle_alpha   90.00
_cell.angle_beta   90.00
_cell.angle_gamma   90.00
#
_symmetry.space_group_name_H-M   'P 1'
#
loop_
_entity.id
_entity.type
_entity.pdbx_description
1 polymer ?
#
loop_
_entity_poly.entity_id
_entity_poly.type
_entity_poly.pdbx_seq_one_letter_code
_entity_poly.pdbx_strand_id
1 'polypeptide(L)'
;MTSGRADLLQQAPGLPSGQSQHRSALANTLAAALMLAVAAFYLATLRDGHDWGDDFALYIHHAKNIVEGRPYADIGLIQDPARPQIDRAPPGFPLLLAPVYWAFGLDLTAMKVEVILFFAASLAMVWLLFRKELPSPYPLALVALVGFQPLMWEYKDMVLSDFPFLFLLYLGMLVYRQAQTAERDWKRQAGWAAGAGVCVYAATATRMLGVVFVASIIASDLLRVRRVSRAAWIMAGVFLVLFELQRLWLPADQGYVQQSQFDLRVILGNLQVYWNELRGLWKGHKGFVQLLLRAGALGLALIGLLWRCRRGVSALEVFFVLYVASLLVWSFHDKRYLIPVVPLCMLYWCSGLVQVQRRLGRSGRAVALILVVVLLGGYAVWYTKMLRRPLEQGIGTPACQEVFRYVRDHTDQRDVLVFIKPRALALFTGRQASPCPEADDDSVLRHFGEIRASYALVGPEHSSRVLREEGEPLRRLVEGHPEQFALVYMNEDFQLYHFAPARDTRLRSPSWREAERAR
;
A
#
# COMPACT_ATOMS: atom_id res chain seq x y z
N MET A 1 -64.32 12.43 29.76
CA MET A 1 -63.11 13.20 29.39
C MET A 1 -62.10 12.97 30.50
N THR A 2 -60.96 12.30 30.36
CA THR A 2 -60.17 11.89 29.18
C THR A 2 -59.41 10.61 29.56
N SER A 3 -59.74 9.50 28.89
CA SER A 3 -58.92 8.29 28.83
C SER A 3 -57.84 8.50 27.77
N GLY A 4 -56.57 8.26 28.10
CA GLY A 4 -55.46 8.42 27.16
C GLY A 4 -54.11 8.09 27.77
N ARG A 5 -53.98 6.93 28.42
CA ARG A 5 -52.72 6.42 28.98
C ARG A 5 -52.68 4.88 28.92
N ALA A 6 -52.74 4.33 27.72
CA ALA A 6 -52.38 2.94 27.44
C ALA A 6 -52.31 2.77 25.91
N ASP A 7 -51.12 2.94 25.31
CA ASP A 7 -50.82 2.43 23.95
C ASP A 7 -49.33 2.65 23.55
N LEU A 8 -48.39 2.29 24.43
CA LEU A 8 -46.95 2.30 24.10
C LEU A 8 -46.19 1.08 24.63
N LEU A 9 -46.86 -0.07 24.77
CA LEU A 9 -46.21 -1.34 25.09
C LEU A 9 -46.84 -2.46 24.27
N GLN A 10 -46.18 -2.80 23.15
CA GLN A 10 -46.07 -4.13 22.50
C GLN A 10 -45.93 -3.99 20.98
N GLN A 11 -44.71 -3.71 20.52
CA GLN A 11 -44.26 -4.26 19.24
C GLN A 11 -43.20 -5.30 19.55
N ALA A 12 -43.61 -6.56 19.64
CA ALA A 12 -42.70 -7.68 19.59
C ALA A 12 -41.91 -7.61 18.26
N PRO A 13 -40.62 -7.99 18.23
CA PRO A 13 -39.90 -8.11 16.97
C PRO A 13 -40.54 -9.24 16.15
N GLY A 14 -41.40 -8.89 15.20
CA GLY A 14 -42.00 -9.84 14.28
C GLY A 14 -40.89 -10.61 13.56
N LEU A 15 -41.01 -11.95 13.54
CA LEU A 15 -40.16 -12.83 12.75
C LEU A 15 -40.10 -12.29 11.30
N PRO A 16 -38.90 -12.11 10.70
CA PRO A 16 -38.79 -11.59 9.35
C PRO A 16 -39.57 -12.49 8.39
N SER A 17 -40.52 -11.90 7.65
CA SER A 17 -41.37 -12.64 6.69
C SER A 17 -40.51 -13.41 5.69
N GLY A 18 -40.98 -14.58 5.23
CA GLY A 18 -40.21 -15.45 4.32
C GLY A 18 -39.67 -14.72 3.07
N GLN A 19 -40.42 -13.75 2.54
CA GLN A 19 -39.95 -12.90 1.42
C GLN A 19 -38.75 -12.02 1.76
N SER A 20 -38.66 -11.51 3.00
CA SER A 20 -37.52 -10.69 3.45
C SER A 20 -36.25 -11.55 3.63
N GLN A 21 -36.41 -12.77 4.16
CA GLN A 21 -35.32 -13.73 4.27
C GLN A 21 -34.81 -14.17 2.89
N HIS A 22 -35.70 -14.54 1.97
CA HIS A 22 -35.32 -14.91 0.59
C HIS A 22 -34.58 -13.80 -0.17
N ARG A 23 -35.05 -12.54 -0.07
CA ARG A 23 -34.37 -11.39 -0.69
C ARG A 23 -32.97 -11.17 -0.10
N SER A 24 -32.80 -11.39 1.19
CA SER A 24 -31.49 -11.28 1.84
C SER A 24 -30.54 -12.42 1.45
N ALA A 25 -31.05 -13.64 1.28
CA ALA A 25 -30.29 -14.79 0.82
C ALA A 25 -29.81 -14.59 -0.62
N LEU A 26 -30.70 -14.21 -1.53
CA LEU A 26 -30.36 -13.92 -2.92
C LEU A 26 -29.29 -12.82 -3.03
N ALA A 27 -29.42 -11.73 -2.27
CA ALA A 27 -28.43 -10.65 -2.28
C ALA A 27 -27.04 -11.13 -1.81
N ASN A 28 -26.97 -12.00 -0.79
CA ASN A 28 -25.72 -12.60 -0.35
C ASN A 28 -25.13 -13.54 -1.40
N THR A 29 -25.95 -14.36 -2.05
CA THR A 29 -25.49 -15.24 -3.15
C THR A 29 -24.95 -14.43 -4.32
N LEU A 30 -25.64 -13.36 -4.73
CA LEU A 30 -25.17 -12.47 -5.79
C LEU A 30 -23.87 -11.77 -5.41
N ALA A 31 -23.72 -11.34 -4.15
CA ALA A 31 -22.49 -10.73 -3.68
C ALA A 31 -21.33 -11.74 -3.69
N ALA A 32 -21.55 -12.98 -3.23
CA ALA A 32 -20.56 -14.05 -3.29
C ALA A 32 -20.13 -14.36 -4.73
N ALA A 33 -21.10 -14.51 -5.64
CA ALA A 33 -20.82 -14.73 -7.06
C ALA A 33 -20.02 -13.58 -7.68
N LEU A 34 -20.37 -12.33 -7.35
CA LEU A 34 -19.64 -11.15 -7.79
C LEU A 34 -18.21 -11.12 -7.26
N MET A 35 -18.00 -11.41 -5.98
CA MET A 35 -16.65 -11.46 -5.38
C MET A 35 -15.79 -12.56 -6.01
N LEU A 36 -16.37 -13.74 -6.27
CA LEU A 36 -15.68 -14.81 -7.00
C LEU A 36 -15.36 -14.41 -8.44
N ALA A 37 -16.27 -13.72 -9.13
CA ALA A 37 -16.01 -13.21 -10.48
C ALA A 37 -14.87 -12.18 -10.50
N VAL A 38 -14.80 -11.28 -9.50
CA VAL A 38 -13.69 -10.34 -9.37
C VAL A 38 -12.38 -11.07 -9.08
N ALA A 39 -12.37 -12.03 -8.15
CA ALA A 39 -11.17 -12.81 -7.85
C ALA A 39 -10.67 -13.58 -9.08
N ALA A 40 -11.58 -14.26 -9.79
CA ALA A 40 -11.27 -14.96 -11.04
C ALA A 40 -10.74 -13.99 -12.11
N PHE A 41 -11.34 -12.80 -12.24
CA PHE A 41 -10.84 -11.77 -13.16
C PHE A 41 -9.42 -11.32 -12.81
N TYR A 42 -9.09 -11.09 -11.54
CA TYR A 42 -7.75 -10.66 -11.12
C TYR A 42 -6.71 -11.75 -11.37
N LEU A 43 -7.03 -13.00 -11.07
CA LEU A 43 -6.15 -14.15 -11.31
C LEU A 43 -5.95 -14.39 -12.81
N ALA A 44 -7.05 -14.41 -13.59
CA ALA A 44 -6.99 -14.65 -15.04
C ALA A 44 -6.30 -13.54 -15.83
N THR A 45 -6.12 -12.37 -15.21
CA THR A 45 -5.45 -11.22 -15.82
C THR A 45 -4.14 -10.86 -15.13
N LEU A 46 -3.65 -11.71 -14.21
CA LEU A 46 -2.32 -11.60 -13.62
C LEU A 46 -1.26 -11.60 -14.72
N ARG A 47 -0.37 -10.60 -14.70
CA ARG A 47 0.63 -10.42 -15.75
C ARG A 47 2.00 -10.85 -15.24
N ASP A 48 2.76 -11.47 -16.13
CA ASP A 48 4.15 -11.85 -15.88
C ASP A 48 5.06 -10.62 -15.74
N GLY A 49 6.18 -10.78 -15.04
CA GLY A 49 7.16 -9.72 -14.77
C GLY A 49 6.87 -8.98 -13.48
N HIS A 50 7.77 -8.08 -13.07
CA HIS A 50 7.60 -7.26 -11.87
C HIS A 50 8.47 -6.02 -12.01
N ASP A 51 7.94 -4.85 -11.68
CA ASP A 51 8.67 -3.61 -11.90
C ASP A 51 9.85 -3.44 -10.93
N TRP A 52 10.58 -2.34 -11.08
CA TRP A 52 11.71 -1.98 -10.21
C TRP A 52 11.27 -1.27 -8.91
N GLY A 53 10.05 -1.49 -8.44
CA GLY A 53 9.54 -0.95 -7.19
C GLY A 53 10.20 -1.58 -5.97
N ASP A 54 11.40 -1.10 -5.58
CA ASP A 54 12.29 -1.66 -4.55
C ASP A 54 11.67 -1.98 -3.17
N ASP A 55 10.46 -1.51 -2.90
CA ASP A 55 9.65 -1.88 -1.72
C ASP A 55 9.28 -3.36 -1.67
N PHE A 56 8.99 -4.01 -2.82
CA PHE A 56 8.66 -5.44 -2.81
C PHE A 56 9.83 -6.24 -2.23
N ALA A 57 11.06 -5.85 -2.59
CA ALA A 57 12.26 -6.55 -2.19
C ALA A 57 12.46 -6.46 -0.68
N LEU A 58 12.15 -5.30 -0.09
CA LEU A 58 12.15 -5.12 1.36
C LEU A 58 11.21 -6.12 2.06
N TYR A 59 9.95 -6.22 1.61
CA TYR A 59 8.99 -7.14 2.21
C TYR A 59 9.40 -8.61 2.09
N ILE A 60 9.92 -9.00 0.92
CA ILE A 60 10.34 -10.38 0.66
C ILE A 60 11.60 -10.73 1.46
N HIS A 61 12.58 -9.83 1.57
CA HIS A 61 13.77 -10.03 2.42
C HIS A 61 13.38 -10.35 3.86
N HIS A 62 12.44 -9.58 4.42
CA HIS A 62 11.98 -9.83 5.78
C HIS A 62 11.20 -11.14 5.91
N ALA A 63 10.39 -11.52 4.92
CA ALA A 63 9.70 -12.80 4.89
C ALA A 63 10.71 -13.97 4.85
N LYS A 64 11.73 -13.85 4.00
CA LYS A 64 12.86 -14.77 3.92
C LYS A 64 13.58 -14.90 5.27
N ASN A 65 13.90 -13.78 5.92
CA ASN A 65 14.59 -13.79 7.21
C ASN A 65 13.76 -14.43 8.32
N ILE A 66 12.44 -14.23 8.31
CA ILE A 66 11.52 -14.92 9.23
C ILE A 66 11.59 -16.44 9.02
N VAL A 67 11.53 -16.90 7.76
CA VAL A 67 11.54 -18.34 7.43
C VAL A 67 12.90 -18.98 7.70
N GLU A 68 13.99 -18.29 7.39
CA GLU A 68 15.36 -18.80 7.55
C GLU A 68 15.94 -18.60 8.96
N GLY A 69 15.21 -17.95 9.87
CA GLY A 69 15.66 -17.68 11.23
C GLY A 69 16.82 -16.67 11.32
N ARG A 70 16.93 -15.77 10.34
CA ARG A 70 17.95 -14.70 10.31
C ARG A 70 17.47 -13.46 11.06
N PRO A 71 18.39 -12.58 11.51
CA PRO A 71 18.01 -11.27 12.04
C PRO A 71 17.11 -10.52 11.05
N TYR A 72 16.03 -9.91 11.55
CA TYR A 72 15.01 -9.31 10.67
C TYR A 72 15.58 -8.26 9.71
N ALA A 73 16.53 -7.44 10.18
CA ALA A 73 17.18 -6.38 9.41
C ALA A 73 18.33 -6.86 8.50
N ASP A 74 18.65 -8.16 8.48
CA ASP A 74 19.72 -8.73 7.64
C ASP A 74 19.25 -8.83 6.17
N ILE A 75 19.11 -7.69 5.50
CA ILE A 75 18.61 -7.58 4.13
C ILE A 75 19.71 -7.31 3.10
N GLY A 76 20.98 -7.32 3.53
CA GLY A 76 22.13 -7.01 2.68
C GLY A 76 22.24 -5.55 2.24
N LEU A 77 21.50 -4.62 2.85
CA LEU A 77 21.56 -3.19 2.54
C LEU A 77 22.66 -2.51 3.37
N ILE A 78 23.58 -1.84 2.69
CA ILE A 78 24.50 -0.87 3.28
C ILE A 78 23.88 0.51 3.14
N GLN A 79 23.84 1.26 4.25
CA GLN A 79 23.17 2.55 4.31
C GLN A 79 24.06 3.66 3.75
N ASP A 80 23.46 4.60 3.02
CA ASP A 80 24.04 5.92 2.78
C ASP A 80 23.82 6.79 4.04
N PRO A 81 24.88 7.24 4.73
CA PRO A 81 24.74 8.08 5.93
C PRO A 81 24.01 9.40 5.67
N ALA A 82 24.08 9.96 4.46
CA ALA A 82 23.45 11.22 4.12
C ALA A 82 21.94 11.07 3.85
N ARG A 83 21.53 9.91 3.34
CA ARG A 83 20.14 9.59 2.97
C ARG A 83 19.81 8.13 3.32
N PRO A 84 19.59 7.83 4.61
CA PRO A 84 19.27 6.47 5.03
C PRO A 84 17.99 5.99 4.37
N GLN A 85 18.04 4.79 3.78
CA GLN A 85 16.87 4.12 3.24
C GLN A 85 16.21 3.27 4.32
N ILE A 86 14.90 3.05 4.17
CA ILE A 86 14.18 2.15 5.07
C ILE A 86 14.73 0.74 4.93
N ASP A 87 15.27 0.20 6.02
CA ASP A 87 15.81 -1.16 6.12
C ASP A 87 14.89 -2.14 6.85
N ARG A 88 13.85 -1.63 7.50
CA ARG A 88 12.87 -2.46 8.22
C ARG A 88 11.45 -2.07 7.85
N ALA A 89 10.78 -2.95 7.09
CA ALA A 89 9.35 -2.85 6.93
C ALA A 89 8.61 -3.14 8.26
N PRO A 90 7.37 -2.65 8.42
CA PRO A 90 6.47 -3.16 9.43
C PRO A 90 6.29 -4.69 9.29
N PRO A 91 6.37 -5.47 10.38
CA PRO A 91 6.51 -6.94 10.31
C PRO A 91 5.25 -7.70 9.89
N GLY A 92 4.09 -7.05 9.90
CA GLY A 92 2.80 -7.65 9.58
C GLY A 92 2.75 -8.22 8.17
N PHE A 93 3.12 -7.45 7.14
CA PHE A 93 3.08 -7.98 5.76
C PHE A 93 4.14 -9.07 5.52
N PRO A 94 5.41 -8.90 5.92
CA PRO A 94 6.40 -9.99 5.82
C PRO A 94 5.99 -11.27 6.55
N LEU A 95 5.32 -11.17 7.70
CA LEU A 95 4.79 -12.33 8.41
C LEU A 95 3.66 -13.03 7.65
N LEU A 96 2.79 -12.28 6.97
CA LEU A 96 1.74 -12.85 6.11
C LEU A 96 2.34 -13.53 4.88
N LEU A 97 3.44 -12.99 4.36
CA LEU A 97 4.16 -13.48 3.18
C LEU A 97 5.04 -14.72 3.48
N ALA A 98 5.48 -14.87 4.73
CA ALA A 98 6.41 -15.94 5.15
C ALA A 98 5.91 -17.37 4.85
N PRO A 99 4.64 -17.75 5.05
CA PRO A 99 4.13 -19.06 4.63
C PRO A 99 4.26 -19.34 3.13
N VAL A 100 4.06 -18.32 2.28
CA VAL A 100 4.21 -18.46 0.82
C VAL A 100 5.68 -18.60 0.46
N TYR A 101 6.56 -17.80 1.08
CA TYR A 101 8.01 -17.96 0.91
C TYR A 101 8.49 -19.33 1.36
N TRP A 102 8.00 -19.84 2.49
CA TRP A 102 8.36 -21.17 2.99
C TRP A 102 7.92 -22.30 2.03
N ALA A 103 6.74 -22.19 1.42
CA ALA A 103 6.21 -23.21 0.53
C ALA A 103 6.77 -23.16 -0.90
N PHE A 104 7.04 -21.96 -1.43
CA PHE A 104 7.38 -21.75 -2.85
C PHE A 104 8.74 -21.07 -3.07
N GLY A 105 9.43 -20.66 -2.01
CA GLY A 105 10.66 -19.87 -2.11
C GLY A 105 10.42 -18.46 -2.64
N LEU A 106 11.38 -17.94 -3.40
CA LEU A 106 11.30 -16.64 -4.08
C LEU A 106 10.43 -16.75 -5.36
N ASP A 107 9.15 -17.04 -5.21
CA ASP A 107 8.17 -17.08 -6.30
C ASP A 107 7.26 -15.84 -6.25
N LEU A 108 7.54 -14.88 -7.13
CA LEU A 108 6.77 -13.63 -7.18
C LEU A 108 5.32 -13.84 -7.60
N THR A 109 5.03 -14.87 -8.40
CA THR A 109 3.66 -15.16 -8.85
C THR A 109 2.82 -15.68 -7.69
N ALA A 110 3.34 -16.62 -6.90
CA ALA A 110 2.69 -17.13 -5.70
C ALA A 110 2.40 -16.00 -4.69
N MET A 111 3.36 -15.09 -4.49
CA MET A 111 3.20 -13.93 -3.61
C MET A 111 2.16 -12.92 -4.11
N LYS A 112 2.07 -12.68 -5.43
CA LYS A 112 1.02 -11.84 -6.00
C LYS A 112 -0.36 -12.48 -5.87
N VAL A 113 -0.46 -13.80 -6.00
CA VAL A 113 -1.70 -14.54 -5.76
C VAL A 113 -2.17 -14.34 -4.32
N GLU A 114 -1.27 -14.41 -3.33
CA GLU A 114 -1.60 -14.10 -1.93
C GLU A 114 -2.20 -12.69 -1.77
N VAL A 115 -1.55 -11.69 -2.38
CA VAL A 115 -2.03 -10.29 -2.38
C VAL A 115 -3.42 -10.17 -3.00
N ILE A 116 -3.70 -10.88 -4.10
CA ILE A 116 -5.04 -10.94 -4.72
C ILE A 116 -6.08 -11.59 -3.80
N LEU A 117 -5.71 -12.64 -3.06
CA LEU A 117 -6.62 -13.29 -2.10
C LEU A 117 -7.00 -12.34 -0.96
N PHE A 118 -6.07 -11.53 -0.45
CA PHE A 118 -6.38 -10.47 0.51
C PHE A 118 -7.32 -9.41 -0.08
N PHE A 119 -7.15 -9.02 -1.34
CA PHE A 119 -8.09 -8.12 -2.00
C PHE A 119 -9.50 -8.73 -2.09
N ALA A 120 -9.61 -9.99 -2.51
CA ALA A 120 -10.92 -10.68 -2.56
C ALA A 120 -11.57 -10.74 -1.17
N ALA A 121 -10.80 -11.04 -0.12
CA ALA A 121 -11.28 -11.02 1.25
C ALA A 121 -11.72 -9.61 1.71
N SER A 122 -11.05 -8.55 1.26
CA SER A 122 -11.43 -7.17 1.56
C SER A 122 -12.81 -6.82 0.99
N LEU A 123 -13.19 -7.36 -0.18
CA LEU A 123 -14.52 -7.16 -0.76
C LEU A 123 -15.63 -7.76 0.12
N ALA A 124 -15.34 -8.89 0.79
CA ALA A 124 -16.25 -9.45 1.77
C ALA A 124 -16.43 -8.51 2.96
N MET A 125 -15.36 -7.86 3.43
CA MET A 125 -15.44 -6.87 4.51
C MET A 125 -16.27 -5.64 4.09
N VAL A 126 -16.05 -5.12 2.87
CA VAL A 126 -16.84 -4.03 2.27
C VAL A 126 -18.33 -4.41 2.21
N TRP A 127 -18.65 -5.61 1.73
CA TRP A 127 -20.03 -6.12 1.71
C TRP A 127 -20.63 -6.19 3.12
N LEU A 128 -19.95 -6.83 4.06
CA LEU A 128 -20.47 -7.03 5.43
C LEU A 128 -20.65 -5.71 6.18
N LEU A 129 -19.76 -4.75 5.96
CA LEU A 129 -19.88 -3.39 6.52
C LEU A 129 -21.08 -2.66 5.91
N PHE A 130 -21.16 -2.56 4.58
CA PHE A 130 -22.06 -1.58 3.97
C PHE A 130 -23.41 -2.15 3.46
N ARG A 131 -23.62 -3.48 3.45
CA ARG A 131 -24.88 -4.09 2.98
C ARG A 131 -26.14 -3.64 3.72
N LYS A 132 -26.01 -3.19 4.97
CA LYS A 132 -27.11 -2.65 5.78
C LYS A 132 -27.16 -1.12 5.79
N GLU A 133 -26.14 -0.45 5.26
CA GLU A 133 -26.05 1.01 5.24
C GLU A 133 -26.66 1.63 3.97
N LEU A 134 -26.65 0.88 2.87
CA LEU A 134 -27.21 1.31 1.60
C LEU A 134 -28.45 0.48 1.25
N PRO A 135 -29.50 1.08 0.67
CA PRO A 135 -30.64 0.33 0.16
C PRO A 135 -30.24 -0.55 -1.03
N SER A 136 -30.91 -1.68 -1.25
CA SER A 136 -30.72 -2.48 -2.46
C SER A 136 -31.07 -1.66 -3.73
N PRO A 137 -30.30 -1.75 -4.84
CA PRO A 137 -29.18 -2.67 -5.11
C PRO A 137 -27.77 -2.09 -4.82
N TYR A 138 -27.68 -0.94 -4.16
CA TYR A 138 -26.44 -0.17 -4.02
C TYR A 138 -25.28 -0.90 -3.32
N PRO A 139 -25.48 -1.80 -2.34
CA PRO A 139 -24.38 -2.61 -1.81
C PRO A 139 -23.66 -3.46 -2.87
N LEU A 140 -24.41 -4.06 -3.82
CA LEU A 140 -23.81 -4.83 -4.91
C LEU A 140 -23.06 -3.92 -5.87
N ALA A 141 -23.62 -2.74 -6.18
CA ALA A 141 -22.95 -1.74 -6.99
C ALA A 141 -21.64 -1.27 -6.32
N LEU A 142 -21.63 -1.06 -5.01
CA LEU A 142 -20.42 -0.71 -4.26
C LEU A 142 -19.34 -1.79 -4.37
N VAL A 143 -19.69 -3.07 -4.16
CA VAL A 143 -18.74 -4.18 -4.31
C VAL A 143 -18.22 -4.27 -5.75
N ALA A 144 -19.07 -4.08 -6.75
CA ALA A 144 -18.65 -4.07 -8.16
C ALA A 144 -17.71 -2.90 -8.46
N LEU A 145 -18.02 -1.70 -7.98
CA LEU A 145 -17.21 -0.49 -8.20
C LEU A 145 -15.84 -0.59 -7.54
N VAL A 146 -15.76 -1.15 -6.32
CA VAL A 146 -14.48 -1.38 -5.64
C VAL A 146 -13.72 -2.53 -6.29
N GLY A 147 -14.40 -3.65 -6.56
CA GLY A 147 -13.80 -4.86 -7.12
C GLY A 147 -13.22 -4.65 -8.52
N PHE A 148 -13.92 -3.93 -9.38
CA PHE A 148 -13.46 -3.64 -10.75
C PHE A 148 -12.72 -2.30 -10.89
N GLN A 149 -12.37 -1.62 -9.79
CA GLN A 149 -11.66 -0.34 -9.83
C GLN A 149 -10.30 -0.50 -10.53
N PRO A 150 -10.03 0.22 -11.65
CA PRO A 150 -8.74 0.21 -12.33
C PRO A 150 -7.51 0.38 -11.43
N LEU A 151 -7.58 1.23 -10.40
CA LEU A 151 -6.48 1.39 -9.46
C LEU A 151 -6.10 0.07 -8.76
N MET A 152 -7.10 -0.66 -8.26
CA MET A 152 -6.87 -1.95 -7.58
C MET A 152 -6.30 -2.98 -8.54
N TRP A 153 -6.81 -3.00 -9.77
CA TRP A 153 -6.31 -3.91 -10.79
C TRP A 153 -4.87 -3.63 -11.20
N GLU A 154 -4.42 -2.36 -11.25
CA GLU A 154 -3.02 -2.01 -11.53
C GLU A 154 -2.06 -2.57 -10.47
N TYR A 155 -2.44 -2.51 -9.19
CA TYR A 155 -1.57 -2.95 -8.08
C TYR A 155 -1.60 -4.45 -7.80
N LYS A 156 -2.49 -5.22 -8.42
CA LYS A 156 -2.52 -6.68 -8.29
C LYS A 156 -1.23 -7.35 -8.80
N ASP A 157 -0.52 -6.68 -9.70
CA ASP A 157 0.73 -7.18 -10.29
C ASP A 157 1.95 -6.92 -9.39
N MET A 158 1.74 -6.36 -8.20
CA MET A 158 2.79 -5.99 -7.27
C MET A 158 2.70 -6.74 -5.93
N VAL A 159 3.85 -7.11 -5.36
CA VAL A 159 3.93 -7.68 -4.00
C VAL A 159 4.02 -6.53 -3.00
N LEU A 160 2.87 -6.02 -2.59
CA LEU A 160 2.76 -4.85 -1.71
C LEU A 160 1.76 -5.07 -0.56
N SER A 161 1.94 -4.31 0.50
CA SER A 161 1.16 -4.40 1.75
C SER A 161 -0.25 -3.80 1.68
N ASP A 162 -0.64 -3.16 0.57
CA ASP A 162 -1.87 -2.36 0.48
C ASP A 162 -3.16 -3.19 0.63
N PHE A 163 -3.26 -4.37 0.01
CA PHE A 163 -4.45 -5.23 0.12
C PHE A 163 -4.55 -5.99 1.45
N PRO A 164 -3.46 -6.57 1.99
CA PRO A 164 -3.45 -7.07 3.35
C PRO A 164 -3.86 -6.00 4.37
N PHE A 165 -3.34 -4.76 4.20
CA PHE A 165 -3.71 -3.64 5.06
C PHE A 165 -5.20 -3.28 4.93
N LEU A 166 -5.72 -3.17 3.71
CA LEU A 166 -7.12 -2.89 3.45
C LEU A 166 -8.03 -3.94 4.12
N PHE A 167 -7.69 -5.22 4.00
CA PHE A 167 -8.43 -6.30 4.65
C PHE A 167 -8.44 -6.15 6.17
N LEU A 168 -7.27 -6.03 6.81
CA LEU A 168 -7.15 -5.95 8.27
C LEU A 168 -7.82 -4.69 8.84
N LEU A 169 -7.71 -3.56 8.14
CA LEU A 169 -8.36 -2.30 8.51
C LEU A 169 -9.89 -2.44 8.53
N TYR A 170 -10.48 -2.97 7.45
CA TYR A 170 -11.93 -3.10 7.33
C TYR A 170 -12.47 -4.24 8.21
N LEU A 171 -11.68 -5.29 8.43
CA LEU A 171 -11.98 -6.30 9.46
C LEU A 171 -12.03 -5.66 10.85
N GLY A 172 -11.04 -4.83 11.20
CA GLY A 172 -11.02 -4.09 12.46
C GLY A 172 -12.24 -3.19 12.65
N MET A 173 -12.66 -2.46 11.59
CA MET A 173 -13.89 -1.68 11.58
C MET A 173 -15.14 -2.55 11.80
N LEU A 174 -15.20 -3.71 11.13
CA LEU A 174 -16.32 -4.64 11.25
C LEU A 174 -16.42 -5.23 12.66
N VAL A 175 -15.29 -5.64 13.23
CA VAL A 175 -15.18 -6.21 14.58
C VAL A 175 -15.53 -5.16 15.63
N TYR A 176 -15.02 -3.93 15.50
CA TYR A 176 -15.35 -2.83 16.42
C TYR A 176 -16.84 -2.48 16.41
N ARG A 177 -17.49 -2.55 15.23
CA ARG A 177 -18.95 -2.38 15.14
C ARG A 177 -19.72 -3.42 15.95
N GLN A 178 -19.20 -4.65 16.08
CA GLN A 178 -19.81 -5.66 16.95
C GLN A 178 -19.63 -5.32 18.43
N ALA A 179 -18.51 -4.72 18.82
CA ALA A 179 -18.35 -4.19 20.18
C ALA A 179 -19.37 -3.09 20.51
N GLN A 180 -19.69 -2.22 19.54
CA GLN A 180 -20.70 -1.18 19.72
C GLN A 180 -22.13 -1.75 19.86
N THR A 181 -22.47 -2.81 19.12
CA THR A 181 -23.80 -3.44 19.24
C THR A 181 -23.97 -4.27 20.51
N ALA A 182 -22.88 -4.73 21.12
CA ALA A 182 -22.88 -5.54 22.33
C ALA A 182 -22.88 -4.72 23.64
N GLU A 183 -23.21 -3.42 23.63
CA GLU A 183 -23.06 -2.51 24.78
C GLU A 183 -23.76 -2.97 26.07
N ARG A 184 -24.81 -3.80 25.96
CA ARG A 184 -25.55 -4.34 27.11
C ARG A 184 -24.86 -5.54 27.78
N ASP A 185 -23.96 -6.24 27.08
CA ASP A 185 -23.23 -7.40 27.59
C ASP A 185 -21.73 -7.08 27.59
N TRP A 186 -21.20 -6.74 28.78
CA TRP A 186 -19.84 -6.25 28.92
C TRP A 186 -18.80 -7.27 28.44
N LYS A 187 -19.01 -8.58 28.66
CA LYS A 187 -18.04 -9.61 28.29
C LYS A 187 -17.93 -9.70 26.79
N ARG A 188 -19.08 -9.71 26.10
CA ARG A 188 -19.13 -9.69 24.63
C ARG A 188 -18.56 -8.40 24.06
N GLN A 189 -18.91 -7.25 24.62
CA GLN A 189 -18.35 -5.97 24.20
C GLN A 189 -16.83 -5.95 24.36
N ALA A 190 -16.31 -6.37 25.51
CA ALA A 190 -14.87 -6.42 25.78
C ALA A 190 -14.14 -7.36 24.83
N GLY A 191 -14.70 -8.56 24.56
CA GLY A 191 -14.12 -9.51 23.62
C GLY A 191 -14.04 -8.96 22.19
N TRP A 192 -15.11 -8.33 21.70
CA TRP A 192 -15.08 -7.68 20.38
C TRP A 192 -14.16 -6.46 20.34
N ALA A 193 -14.11 -5.65 21.40
CA ALA A 193 -13.21 -4.50 21.47
C ALA A 193 -11.73 -4.94 21.48
N ALA A 194 -11.41 -6.00 22.23
CA ALA A 194 -10.08 -6.60 22.23
C ALA A 194 -9.72 -7.17 20.86
N GLY A 195 -10.64 -7.92 20.22
CA GLY A 195 -10.46 -8.42 18.86
C GLY A 195 -10.26 -7.29 17.83
N ALA A 196 -10.96 -6.16 17.99
CA ALA A 196 -10.73 -4.97 17.18
C ALA A 196 -9.32 -4.43 17.41
N GLY A 197 -8.87 -4.34 18.67
CA GLY A 197 -7.51 -3.91 19.02
C GLY A 197 -6.42 -4.77 18.37
N VAL A 198 -6.60 -6.09 18.36
CA VAL A 198 -5.73 -7.03 17.62
C VAL A 198 -5.73 -6.73 16.12
N CYS A 199 -6.89 -6.50 15.51
CA CYS A 199 -6.97 -6.16 14.08
C CYS A 199 -6.31 -4.81 13.77
N VAL A 200 -6.47 -3.80 14.63
CA VAL A 200 -5.83 -2.48 14.47
C VAL A 200 -4.31 -2.60 14.60
N TYR A 201 -3.84 -3.40 15.56
CA TYR A 201 -2.42 -3.73 15.69
C TYR A 201 -1.92 -4.42 14.43
N ALA A 202 -2.58 -5.47 13.94
CA ALA A 202 -2.18 -6.19 12.73
C ALA A 202 -2.18 -5.28 11.49
N ALA A 203 -3.14 -4.36 11.36
CA ALA A 203 -3.17 -3.35 10.32
C ALA A 203 -1.97 -2.40 10.44
N THR A 204 -1.67 -1.93 11.65
CA THR A 204 -0.53 -1.03 11.94
C THR A 204 0.82 -1.71 11.70
N ALA A 205 0.92 -2.99 12.07
CA ALA A 205 2.07 -3.85 11.83
C ALA A 205 2.24 -4.15 10.34
N THR A 206 1.18 -4.08 9.52
CA THR A 206 1.25 -4.19 8.06
C THR A 206 1.63 -2.85 7.41
N ARG A 207 1.03 -1.75 7.88
CA ARG A 207 1.34 -0.36 7.48
C ARG A 207 1.06 0.58 8.64
N MET A 208 2.00 1.46 8.98
CA MET A 208 1.89 2.34 10.15
C MET A 208 0.64 3.23 10.16
N LEU A 209 0.10 3.60 9.00
CA LEU A 209 -1.14 4.37 8.89
C LEU A 209 -2.37 3.65 9.50
N GLY A 210 -2.26 2.37 9.88
CA GLY A 210 -3.25 1.68 10.70
C GLY A 210 -3.55 2.38 12.04
N VAL A 211 -2.57 3.09 12.61
CA VAL A 211 -2.73 3.85 13.87
C VAL A 211 -3.81 4.92 13.77
N VAL A 212 -4.05 5.45 12.58
CA VAL A 212 -5.10 6.45 12.31
C VAL A 212 -6.48 5.94 12.71
N PHE A 213 -6.71 4.63 12.65
CA PHE A 213 -8.00 4.06 13.04
C PHE A 213 -8.25 4.20 14.55
N VAL A 214 -7.23 4.09 15.41
CA VAL A 214 -7.35 4.35 16.85
C VAL A 214 -7.80 5.79 17.10
N ALA A 215 -7.10 6.75 16.48
CA ALA A 215 -7.43 8.17 16.58
C ALA A 215 -8.84 8.46 16.08
N SER A 216 -9.28 7.76 15.02
CA SER A 216 -10.60 7.94 14.42
C SER A 216 -11.73 7.49 15.33
N ILE A 217 -11.55 6.36 16.03
CA ILE A 217 -12.52 5.88 17.02
C ILE A 217 -12.61 6.86 18.19
N ILE A 218 -11.48 7.25 18.77
CA ILE A 218 -11.43 8.17 19.91
C ILE A 218 -12.07 9.53 19.54
N ALA A 219 -11.67 10.11 18.40
CA ALA A 219 -12.23 11.37 17.93
C ALA A 219 -13.73 11.24 17.62
N SER A 220 -14.19 10.13 17.05
CA SER A 220 -15.63 9.91 16.81
C SER A 220 -16.42 9.83 18.11
N ASP A 221 -15.92 9.12 19.13
CA ASP A 221 -16.54 9.03 20.45
C ASP A 221 -16.60 10.41 21.13
N LEU A 222 -15.51 11.18 21.09
CA LEU A 222 -15.47 12.54 21.62
C LEU A 222 -16.45 13.48 20.90
N LEU A 223 -16.54 13.41 19.57
CA LEU A 223 -17.45 14.23 18.78
C LEU A 223 -18.93 13.89 19.02
N ARG A 224 -19.25 12.60 19.15
CA ARG A 224 -20.64 12.11 19.26
C ARG A 224 -21.19 12.13 20.67
N VAL A 225 -20.42 11.62 21.61
CA VAL A 225 -20.89 11.35 22.99
C VAL A 225 -20.08 12.11 24.03
N ARG A 226 -19.12 12.96 23.63
CA ARG A 226 -18.29 13.81 24.51
C ARG A 226 -17.48 13.04 25.56
N ARG A 227 -17.29 11.74 25.35
CA ARG A 227 -16.51 10.84 26.22
C ARG A 227 -15.95 9.70 25.39
N VAL A 228 -14.80 9.16 25.78
CA VAL A 228 -14.24 7.95 25.15
C VAL A 228 -14.97 6.73 25.70
N SER A 229 -15.52 5.88 24.83
CA SER A 229 -16.26 4.69 25.26
C SER A 229 -15.33 3.64 25.90
N ARG A 230 -15.89 2.76 26.73
CA ARG A 230 -15.16 1.63 27.31
C ARG A 230 -14.59 0.72 26.21
N ALA A 231 -15.36 0.49 25.16
CA ALA A 231 -14.91 -0.30 24.01
C ALA A 231 -13.70 0.35 23.31
N ALA A 232 -13.70 1.68 23.13
CA ALA A 232 -12.56 2.41 22.58
C ALA A 232 -11.32 2.28 23.48
N TRP A 233 -11.46 2.40 24.80
CA TRP A 233 -10.35 2.21 25.74
C TRP A 233 -9.78 0.79 25.70
N ILE A 234 -10.63 -0.24 25.67
CA ILE A 234 -10.18 -1.64 25.58
C ILE A 234 -9.44 -1.88 24.25
N MET A 235 -10.02 -1.41 23.13
CA MET A 235 -9.40 -1.52 21.81
C MET A 235 -8.04 -0.83 21.78
N ALA A 236 -7.96 0.42 22.24
CA ALA A 236 -6.73 1.20 22.28
C ALA A 236 -5.69 0.59 23.24
N GLY A 237 -6.12 0.07 24.38
CA GLY A 237 -5.25 -0.60 25.35
C GLY A 237 -4.63 -1.89 24.78
N VAL A 238 -5.43 -2.76 24.16
CA VAL A 238 -4.94 -3.97 23.50
C VAL A 238 -3.99 -3.64 22.35
N PHE A 239 -4.38 -2.66 21.51
CA PHE A 239 -3.51 -2.14 20.45
C PHE A 239 -2.15 -1.68 21.02
N LEU A 240 -2.17 -0.84 22.06
CA LEU A 240 -0.97 -0.26 22.65
C LEU A 240 -0.05 -1.34 23.25
N VAL A 241 -0.62 -2.30 23.98
CA VAL A 241 0.15 -3.41 24.55
C VAL A 241 0.85 -4.20 23.44
N LEU A 242 0.14 -4.59 22.38
CA LEU A 242 0.74 -5.33 21.27
C LEU A 242 1.76 -4.50 20.50
N PHE A 243 1.50 -3.22 20.30
CA PHE A 243 2.40 -2.30 19.62
C PHE A 243 3.72 -2.11 20.40
N GLU A 244 3.64 -1.88 21.71
CA GLU A 244 4.84 -1.75 22.55
C GLU A 244 5.58 -3.09 22.68
N LEU A 245 4.86 -4.21 22.79
CA LEU A 245 5.47 -5.54 22.73
C LEU A 245 6.22 -5.73 21.41
N GLN A 246 5.65 -5.39 20.26
CA GLN A 246 6.36 -5.45 18.98
C GLN A 246 7.62 -4.57 19.02
N ARG A 247 7.50 -3.33 19.49
CA ARG A 247 8.59 -2.35 19.52
C ARG A 247 9.77 -2.80 20.39
N LEU A 248 9.53 -3.51 21.49
CA LEU A 248 10.58 -4.05 22.36
C LEU A 248 11.44 -5.11 21.67
N TRP A 249 10.85 -5.89 20.77
CA TRP A 249 11.54 -6.99 20.07
C TRP A 249 12.05 -6.57 18.69
N LEU A 250 11.32 -5.69 18.02
CA LEU A 250 11.61 -5.18 16.69
C LEU A 250 11.35 -3.66 16.66
N PRO A 251 12.37 -2.84 16.94
CA PRO A 251 12.26 -1.40 16.83
C PRO A 251 11.84 -0.99 15.42
N ALA A 252 10.88 -0.06 15.34
CA ALA A 252 10.49 0.52 14.06
C ALA A 252 11.65 1.32 13.46
N ASP A 253 11.73 1.32 12.13
CA ASP A 253 12.67 2.16 11.40
C ASP A 253 12.39 3.65 11.67
N GLN A 254 13.43 4.42 12.00
CA GLN A 254 13.27 5.86 12.27
C GLN A 254 12.97 6.66 11.02
N GLY A 255 13.33 6.18 9.83
CA GLY A 255 13.09 6.83 8.55
C GLY A 255 11.59 7.08 8.30
N TYR A 256 10.74 6.23 8.85
CA TYR A 256 9.30 6.40 8.81
C TYR A 256 8.77 7.65 9.53
N VAL A 257 9.37 8.02 10.66
CA VAL A 257 9.00 9.24 11.40
C VAL A 257 9.55 10.46 10.67
N GLN A 258 10.77 10.36 10.14
CA GLN A 258 11.44 11.43 9.38
C GLN A 258 10.70 11.80 8.08
N GLN A 259 9.83 10.91 7.58
CA GLN A 259 8.98 11.18 6.41
C GLN A 259 7.81 12.13 6.70
N SER A 260 7.49 12.43 7.96
CA SER A 260 6.43 13.38 8.28
C SER A 260 6.94 14.82 8.14
N GLN A 261 6.39 15.57 7.20
CA GLN A 261 6.77 16.94 6.86
C GLN A 261 5.58 17.88 7.07
N PHE A 262 5.65 18.70 8.11
CA PHE A 262 4.64 19.71 8.45
C PHE A 262 4.94 21.06 7.76
N ASP A 263 5.30 21.01 6.48
CA ASP A 263 5.57 22.19 5.66
C ASP A 263 4.38 22.52 4.75
N LEU A 264 3.98 23.79 4.69
CA LEU A 264 2.80 24.21 3.91
C LEU A 264 2.97 23.95 2.41
N ARG A 265 4.18 24.09 1.86
CA ARG A 265 4.46 23.81 0.44
C ARG A 265 4.31 22.33 0.14
N VAL A 266 4.80 21.46 1.04
CA VAL A 266 4.62 20.00 0.94
C VAL A 266 3.13 19.64 0.98
N ILE A 267 2.39 20.20 1.94
CA ILE A 267 0.94 19.96 2.09
C ILE A 267 0.17 20.40 0.84
N LEU A 268 0.45 21.59 0.29
CA LEU A 268 -0.22 22.09 -0.92
C LEU A 268 0.17 21.28 -2.17
N GLY A 269 1.44 20.87 -2.29
CA GLY A 269 1.91 19.98 -3.34
C GLY A 269 1.20 18.63 -3.30
N ASN A 270 1.16 17.99 -2.13
CA ASN A 270 0.46 16.73 -1.90
C ASN A 270 -1.05 16.86 -2.17
N LEU A 271 -1.67 17.98 -1.77
CA LEU A 271 -3.07 18.23 -2.06
C LEU A 271 -3.33 18.24 -3.58
N GLN A 272 -2.47 18.90 -4.35
CA GLN A 272 -2.59 18.92 -5.81
C GLN A 272 -2.41 17.52 -6.42
N VAL A 273 -1.42 16.75 -5.95
CA VAL A 273 -1.17 15.38 -6.41
C VAL A 273 -2.38 14.49 -6.12
N TYR A 274 -2.81 14.42 -4.86
CA TYR A 274 -3.93 13.55 -4.47
C TYR A 274 -5.28 14.00 -5.04
N TRP A 275 -5.47 15.29 -5.29
CA TRP A 275 -6.62 15.79 -6.02
C TRP A 275 -6.68 15.26 -7.47
N ASN A 276 -5.52 15.21 -8.14
CA ASN A 276 -5.41 14.64 -9.47
C ASN A 276 -5.60 13.12 -9.47
N GLU A 277 -5.04 12.41 -8.47
CA GLU A 277 -5.20 10.96 -8.33
C GLU A 277 -6.63 10.56 -7.97
N LEU A 278 -7.31 11.32 -7.11
CA LEU A 278 -8.73 11.13 -6.84
C LEU A 278 -9.52 11.25 -8.14
N ARG A 279 -9.39 12.33 -8.91
CA ARG A 279 -10.02 12.45 -10.24
C ARG A 279 -9.68 11.26 -11.17
N GLY A 280 -8.51 10.66 -10.97
CA GLY A 280 -8.04 9.45 -11.62
C GLY A 280 -8.83 8.18 -11.32
N LEU A 281 -9.60 8.08 -10.23
CA LEU A 281 -10.44 6.90 -9.91
C LEU A 281 -11.60 6.68 -10.90
N TRP A 282 -11.86 7.66 -11.76
CA TRP A 282 -12.90 7.67 -12.79
C TRP A 282 -12.25 7.70 -14.19
N LYS A 283 -11.62 6.59 -14.58
CA LYS A 283 -10.97 6.39 -15.91
C LYS A 283 -11.98 5.90 -16.97
N GLY A 284 -11.60 5.95 -18.25
CA GLY A 284 -12.33 5.29 -19.36
C GLY A 284 -12.77 6.19 -20.51
N HIS A 285 -12.90 7.50 -20.28
CA HIS A 285 -13.45 8.45 -21.25
C HIS A 285 -12.37 9.47 -21.66
N LYS A 286 -12.59 10.26 -22.72
CA LYS A 286 -11.67 11.32 -23.18
C LYS A 286 -12.37 12.67 -23.26
N GLY A 287 -11.58 13.75 -23.22
CA GLY A 287 -12.03 15.12 -23.47
C GLY A 287 -13.07 15.63 -22.48
N PHE A 288 -13.98 16.48 -22.96
CA PHE A 288 -14.99 17.15 -22.14
C PHE A 288 -15.94 16.19 -21.41
N VAL A 289 -16.29 15.06 -22.04
CA VAL A 289 -17.14 14.03 -21.40
C VAL A 289 -16.48 13.45 -20.15
N GLN A 290 -15.17 13.21 -20.19
CA GLN A 290 -14.44 12.73 -19.02
C GLN A 290 -14.44 13.75 -17.89
N LEU A 291 -14.30 15.04 -18.22
CA LEU A 291 -14.34 16.12 -17.24
C LEU A 291 -15.72 16.19 -16.54
N LEU A 292 -16.81 16.13 -17.32
CA LEU A 292 -18.17 16.13 -16.77
C LEU A 292 -18.44 14.91 -15.88
N LEU A 293 -18.04 13.72 -16.30
CA LEU A 293 -18.24 12.49 -15.50
C LEU A 293 -17.45 12.54 -14.19
N ARG A 294 -16.20 13.04 -14.23
CA ARG A 294 -15.38 13.22 -13.02
C ARG A 294 -15.99 14.25 -12.07
N ALA A 295 -16.39 15.41 -12.59
CA ALA A 295 -17.02 16.45 -11.79
C ALA A 295 -18.35 15.97 -11.18
N GLY A 296 -19.18 15.29 -11.97
CA GLY A 296 -20.43 14.68 -11.51
C GLY A 296 -20.21 13.61 -10.43
N ALA A 297 -19.21 12.75 -10.61
CA ALA A 297 -18.88 11.72 -9.61
C ALA A 297 -18.36 12.32 -8.30
N LEU A 298 -17.46 13.29 -8.36
CA LEU A 298 -17.00 14.01 -7.17
C LEU A 298 -18.15 14.76 -6.49
N GLY A 299 -19.04 15.40 -7.27
CA GLY A 299 -20.24 16.05 -6.76
C GLY A 299 -21.17 15.07 -6.03
N LEU A 300 -21.41 13.88 -6.59
CA LEU A 300 -22.19 12.83 -5.94
C LEU A 300 -21.53 12.31 -4.66
N ALA A 301 -20.22 12.07 -4.68
CA ALA A 301 -19.49 11.66 -3.49
C ALA A 301 -19.58 12.74 -2.39
N LEU A 302 -19.43 14.02 -2.73
CA LEU A 302 -19.57 15.13 -1.79
C LEU A 302 -21.00 15.23 -1.24
N ILE A 303 -22.03 15.11 -2.08
CA ILE A 303 -23.43 15.08 -1.63
C ILE A 303 -23.66 13.93 -0.65
N GLY A 304 -23.13 12.75 -0.95
CA GLY A 304 -23.23 11.57 -0.10
C GLY A 304 -22.54 11.76 1.26
N LEU A 305 -21.30 12.26 1.25
CA LEU A 305 -20.53 12.57 2.45
C LEU A 305 -21.28 13.60 3.32
N LEU A 306 -21.70 14.73 2.73
CA LEU A 306 -22.44 15.78 3.45
C LEU A 306 -23.77 15.26 4.01
N TRP A 307 -24.47 14.41 3.27
CA TRP A 307 -25.73 13.81 3.73
C TRP A 307 -25.52 12.86 4.90
N ARG A 308 -24.46 12.05 4.88
CA ARG A 308 -24.09 11.17 6.00
C ARG A 308 -23.67 11.99 7.22
N CYS A 309 -22.84 13.02 7.05
CA CYS A 309 -22.46 13.93 8.14
C CYS A 309 -23.68 14.61 8.79
N ARG A 310 -24.68 15.02 8.00
CA ARG A 310 -25.94 15.58 8.51
C ARG A 310 -26.77 14.62 9.36
N ARG A 311 -26.60 13.31 9.18
CA ARG A 311 -27.24 12.26 10.00
C ARG A 311 -26.42 11.86 11.23
N GLY A 312 -25.22 12.42 11.38
CA GLY A 312 -24.29 12.16 12.47
C GLY A 312 -22.96 11.61 11.98
N VAL A 313 -21.89 12.39 12.13
CA VAL A 313 -20.51 12.05 11.75
C VAL A 313 -20.07 10.74 12.40
N SER A 314 -19.80 9.67 11.64
CA SER A 314 -19.35 8.38 12.16
C SER A 314 -17.84 8.22 12.16
N ALA A 315 -17.37 7.14 12.80
CA ALA A 315 -15.98 6.73 12.76
C ALA A 315 -15.44 6.60 11.33
N LEU A 316 -16.29 6.27 10.34
CA LEU A 316 -15.90 6.19 8.94
C LEU A 316 -15.56 7.56 8.35
N GLU A 317 -16.39 8.58 8.63
CA GLU A 317 -16.14 9.93 8.14
C GLU A 317 -14.92 10.55 8.86
N VAL A 318 -14.77 10.32 10.17
CA VAL A 318 -13.58 10.74 10.92
C VAL A 318 -12.33 10.06 10.37
N PHE A 319 -12.38 8.75 10.15
CA PHE A 319 -11.27 7.99 9.56
C PHE A 319 -10.89 8.51 8.17
N PHE A 320 -11.88 8.73 7.30
CA PHE A 320 -11.63 9.28 5.97
C PHE A 320 -10.87 10.60 6.04
N VAL A 321 -11.30 11.53 6.91
CA VAL A 321 -10.65 12.84 7.05
C VAL A 321 -9.24 12.71 7.64
N LEU A 322 -9.07 11.96 8.73
CA LEU A 322 -7.76 11.81 9.39
C LEU A 322 -6.77 11.05 8.52
N TYR A 323 -7.22 10.04 7.78
CA TYR A 323 -6.37 9.27 6.87
C TYR A 323 -5.90 10.16 5.71
N VAL A 324 -6.81 10.90 5.06
CA VAL A 324 -6.43 11.84 3.98
C VAL A 324 -5.50 12.94 4.53
N ALA A 325 -5.77 13.49 5.72
CA ALA A 325 -4.90 14.47 6.35
C ALA A 325 -3.48 13.92 6.60
N SER A 326 -3.37 12.65 6.98
CA SER A 326 -2.07 11.97 7.17
C SER A 326 -1.29 11.84 5.86
N LEU A 327 -1.98 11.66 4.72
CA LEU A 327 -1.32 11.64 3.41
C LEU A 327 -0.77 13.01 3.00
N LEU A 328 -1.41 14.10 3.43
CA LEU A 328 -0.98 15.46 3.05
C LEU A 328 0.34 15.86 3.71
N VAL A 329 0.67 15.29 4.87
CA VAL A 329 1.91 15.58 5.61
C VAL A 329 3.02 14.58 5.32
N TRP A 330 2.84 13.65 4.37
CA TRP A 330 3.85 12.64 4.04
C TRP A 330 4.82 13.16 2.96
N SER A 331 6.12 12.91 3.12
CA SER A 331 7.15 13.36 2.15
C SER A 331 7.01 12.72 0.77
N PHE A 332 6.48 11.50 0.72
CA PHE A 332 6.34 10.72 -0.50
C PHE A 332 4.87 10.62 -0.91
N HIS A 333 4.59 10.74 -2.21
CA HIS A 333 3.26 10.54 -2.74
C HIS A 333 3.22 9.33 -3.69
N ASP A 334 2.22 8.48 -3.51
CA ASP A 334 1.89 7.43 -4.46
C ASP A 334 0.38 7.24 -4.49
N LYS A 335 -0.20 7.00 -5.67
CA LYS A 335 -1.63 6.76 -5.86
C LYS A 335 -2.13 5.56 -5.06
N ARG A 336 -1.28 4.55 -4.76
CA ARG A 336 -1.62 3.40 -3.92
C ARG A 336 -2.01 3.79 -2.50
N TYR A 337 -1.50 4.93 -1.98
CA TYR A 337 -1.85 5.37 -0.63
C TYR A 337 -3.34 5.72 -0.49
N LEU A 338 -4.06 5.94 -1.60
CA LEU A 338 -5.51 6.11 -1.61
C LEU A 338 -6.31 4.80 -1.50
N ILE A 339 -5.68 3.62 -1.73
CA ILE A 339 -6.37 2.32 -1.73
C ILE A 339 -7.29 2.13 -0.51
N PRO A 340 -6.85 2.42 0.73
CA PRO A 340 -7.67 2.21 1.93
C PRO A 340 -8.94 3.07 1.99
N VAL A 341 -8.95 4.23 1.31
CA VAL A 341 -10.10 5.14 1.28
C VAL A 341 -10.97 4.99 0.03
N VAL A 342 -10.55 4.22 -0.98
CA VAL A 342 -11.35 3.98 -2.19
C VAL A 342 -12.74 3.40 -1.86
N PRO A 343 -12.90 2.39 -0.98
CA PRO A 343 -14.24 1.90 -0.66
C PRO A 343 -15.13 2.96 0.00
N LEU A 344 -14.56 3.88 0.80
CA LEU A 344 -15.30 5.01 1.37
C LEU A 344 -15.68 6.04 0.31
N CYS A 345 -14.79 6.35 -0.63
CA CYS A 345 -15.12 7.21 -1.78
C CYS A 345 -16.31 6.64 -2.57
N MET A 346 -16.32 5.32 -2.83
CA MET A 346 -17.42 4.65 -3.54
C MET A 346 -18.68 4.56 -2.69
N LEU A 347 -18.57 4.37 -1.36
CA LEU A 347 -19.69 4.43 -0.42
C LEU A 347 -20.36 5.80 -0.45
N TYR A 348 -19.59 6.88 -0.42
CA TYR A 348 -20.12 8.24 -0.49
C TYR A 348 -20.75 8.51 -1.85
N TRP A 349 -20.14 8.05 -2.94
CA TRP A 349 -20.73 8.14 -4.27
C TRP A 349 -22.09 7.44 -4.36
N CYS A 350 -22.19 6.18 -3.89
CA CYS A 350 -23.46 5.45 -3.82
C CYS A 350 -24.48 6.16 -2.91
N SER A 351 -24.04 6.70 -1.77
CA SER A 351 -24.89 7.44 -0.84
C SER A 351 -25.49 8.70 -1.47
N GLY A 352 -24.70 9.43 -2.28
CA GLY A 352 -25.18 10.59 -3.05
C GLY A 352 -26.18 10.18 -4.12
N LEU A 353 -25.90 9.08 -4.82
CA LEU A 353 -26.78 8.55 -5.86
C LEU A 353 -28.15 8.12 -5.29
N VAL A 354 -28.18 7.54 -4.09
CA VAL A 354 -29.42 7.26 -3.36
C VAL A 354 -30.24 8.53 -3.12
N GLN A 355 -29.59 9.66 -2.80
CA GLN A 355 -30.31 10.92 -2.61
C GLN A 355 -30.90 11.46 -3.91
N VAL A 356 -30.13 11.39 -5.00
CA VAL A 356 -30.60 11.78 -6.34
C VAL A 356 -31.79 10.92 -6.76
N GLN A 357 -31.69 9.60 -6.57
CA GLN A 357 -32.79 8.68 -6.86
C GLN A 357 -34.06 9.06 -6.07
N ARG A 358 -33.91 9.35 -4.77
CA ARG A 358 -35.06 9.71 -3.92
C ARG A 358 -35.71 11.02 -4.36
N ARG A 359 -34.92 12.02 -4.78
CA ARG A 359 -35.44 13.31 -5.25
C ARG A 359 -36.15 13.21 -6.60
N LEU A 360 -35.65 12.38 -7.52
CA LEU A 360 -36.18 12.23 -8.88
C LEU A 360 -37.24 11.11 -9.02
N GLY A 361 -37.62 10.44 -7.93
CA GLY A 361 -38.65 9.40 -7.94
C GLY A 361 -38.35 8.25 -8.92
N ARG A 362 -39.29 7.95 -9.82
CA ARG A 362 -39.16 6.87 -10.81
C ARG A 362 -38.02 7.13 -11.79
N SER A 363 -37.91 8.35 -12.33
CA SER A 363 -36.81 8.74 -13.22
C SER A 363 -35.45 8.65 -12.53
N GLY A 364 -35.42 8.88 -11.21
CA GLY A 364 -34.21 8.73 -10.39
C GLY A 364 -33.61 7.33 -10.39
N ARG A 365 -34.42 6.28 -10.51
CA ARG A 365 -33.91 4.89 -10.60
C ARG A 365 -33.20 4.65 -11.93
N ALA A 366 -33.77 5.15 -13.03
CA ALA A 366 -33.15 5.06 -14.35
C ALA A 366 -31.84 5.84 -14.38
N VAL A 367 -31.83 7.08 -13.85
CA VAL A 367 -30.61 7.90 -13.74
C VAL A 367 -29.54 7.18 -12.91
N ALA A 368 -29.90 6.61 -11.76
CA ALA A 368 -28.97 5.86 -10.93
C ALA A 368 -28.35 4.66 -11.66
N LEU A 369 -29.18 3.87 -12.34
CA LEU A 369 -28.71 2.73 -13.14
C LEU A 369 -27.77 3.19 -14.25
N ILE A 370 -28.15 4.23 -15.01
CA ILE A 370 -27.32 4.80 -16.07
C ILE A 370 -25.96 5.24 -15.53
N LEU A 371 -25.92 5.96 -14.40
CA LEU A 371 -24.65 6.43 -13.83
C LEU A 371 -23.74 5.28 -13.37
N VAL A 372 -24.30 4.22 -12.79
CA VAL A 372 -23.54 3.01 -12.45
C VAL A 372 -23.00 2.32 -13.71
N VAL A 373 -23.84 2.16 -14.73
CA VAL A 373 -23.47 1.52 -16.01
C VAL A 373 -22.42 2.34 -16.75
N VAL A 374 -22.53 3.67 -16.78
CA VAL A 374 -21.54 4.56 -17.40
C VAL A 374 -20.20 4.46 -16.68
N LEU A 375 -20.20 4.38 -15.34
CA LEU A 375 -18.97 4.25 -14.56
C LEU A 375 -18.29 2.89 -14.81
N LEU A 376 -19.03 1.79 -14.71
CA LEU A 376 -18.52 0.45 -15.00
C LEU A 376 -18.14 0.28 -16.48
N GLY A 377 -18.88 0.89 -17.39
CA GLY A 377 -18.56 0.95 -18.82
C GLY A 377 -17.25 1.70 -19.07
N GLY A 378 -16.98 2.77 -18.33
CA GLY A 378 -15.69 3.45 -18.32
C GLY A 378 -14.55 2.52 -17.90
N TYR A 379 -14.75 1.72 -16.87
CA TYR A 379 -13.77 0.70 -16.46
C TYR A 379 -13.56 -0.35 -17.55
N ALA A 380 -14.64 -0.86 -18.15
CA ALA A 380 -14.55 -1.81 -19.26
C ALA A 380 -13.75 -1.24 -20.44
N VAL A 381 -14.02 0.01 -20.86
CA VAL A 381 -13.27 0.71 -21.92
C VAL A 381 -11.80 0.92 -21.55
N TRP A 382 -11.50 1.11 -20.26
CA TRP A 382 -10.13 1.17 -19.78
C TRP A 382 -9.44 -0.20 -19.87
N TYR A 383 -10.12 -1.28 -19.44
CA TYR A 383 -9.62 -2.65 -19.50
C TYR A 383 -9.36 -3.14 -20.92
N THR A 384 -10.19 -2.79 -21.91
CA THR A 384 -9.94 -3.20 -23.31
C THR A 384 -8.59 -2.70 -23.85
N LYS A 385 -8.06 -1.60 -23.29
CA LYS A 385 -6.74 -1.07 -23.63
C LYS A 385 -5.64 -1.70 -22.79
N MET A 386 -5.88 -1.87 -21.49
CA MET A 386 -4.84 -2.29 -20.54
C MET A 386 -4.57 -3.78 -20.56
N LEU A 387 -5.58 -4.61 -20.81
CA LEU A 387 -5.40 -6.06 -20.97
C LEU A 387 -4.53 -6.42 -22.18
N ARG A 388 -4.38 -5.49 -23.14
CA ARG A 388 -3.48 -5.66 -24.30
C ARG A 388 -2.07 -5.15 -24.05
N ARG A 389 -1.83 -4.44 -22.94
CA ARG A 389 -0.53 -3.87 -22.62
C ARG A 389 0.24 -4.85 -21.72
N PRO A 390 1.42 -5.33 -22.15
CA PRO A 390 2.28 -6.09 -21.27
C PRO A 390 2.66 -5.24 -20.06
N LEU A 391 2.85 -5.89 -18.91
CA LEU A 391 3.46 -5.24 -17.76
C LEU A 391 4.93 -4.92 -18.10
N GLU A 392 5.44 -3.80 -17.57
CA GLU A 392 6.89 -3.56 -17.60
C GLU A 392 7.57 -4.70 -16.85
N GLN A 393 8.33 -5.52 -17.59
CA GLN A 393 8.92 -6.74 -17.04
C GLN A 393 9.89 -6.45 -15.90
N GLY A 394 10.54 -5.27 -15.93
CA GLY A 394 11.41 -4.77 -14.86
C GLY A 394 12.48 -5.78 -14.48
N ILE A 395 12.38 -6.33 -13.27
CA ILE A 395 13.31 -7.36 -12.78
C ILE A 395 13.15 -8.72 -13.49
N GLY A 396 12.04 -8.93 -14.21
CA GLY A 396 11.76 -10.13 -14.99
C GLY A 396 12.37 -10.14 -16.39
N THR A 397 13.05 -9.08 -16.83
CA THR A 397 13.67 -9.07 -18.16
C THR A 397 14.82 -10.09 -18.25
N PRO A 398 15.05 -10.72 -19.42
CA PRO A 398 16.18 -11.62 -19.60
C PRO A 398 17.53 -10.97 -19.26
N ALA A 399 17.73 -9.70 -19.66
CA ALA A 399 18.95 -8.95 -19.35
C ALA A 399 19.16 -8.74 -17.84
N CYS A 400 18.08 -8.48 -17.08
CA CYS A 400 18.16 -8.37 -15.62
C CYS A 400 18.50 -9.72 -14.97
N GLN A 401 17.84 -10.80 -15.41
CA GLN A 401 18.10 -12.14 -14.90
C GLN A 401 19.53 -12.61 -15.22
N GLU A 402 20.06 -12.21 -16.37
CA GLU A 402 21.44 -12.49 -16.78
C GLU A 402 22.45 -11.77 -15.88
N VAL A 403 22.28 -10.47 -15.62
CA VAL A 403 23.20 -9.73 -14.75
C VAL A 403 23.13 -10.21 -13.30
N PHE A 404 21.94 -10.54 -12.78
CA PHE A 404 21.81 -11.14 -11.45
C PHE A 404 22.51 -12.49 -11.35
N ARG A 405 22.46 -13.30 -12.41
CA ARG A 405 23.20 -14.57 -12.48
C ARG A 405 24.71 -14.32 -12.54
N TYR A 406 25.15 -13.42 -13.42
CA TYR A 406 26.56 -13.07 -13.54
C TYR A 406 27.14 -12.62 -12.19
N VAL A 407 26.46 -11.71 -11.50
CA VAL A 407 26.88 -11.23 -10.17
C VAL A 407 26.97 -12.38 -9.17
N ARG A 408 25.99 -13.30 -9.11
CA ARG A 408 26.06 -14.45 -8.18
C ARG A 408 27.27 -15.34 -8.44
N ASP A 409 27.58 -15.57 -9.71
CA ASP A 409 28.55 -16.58 -10.15
C ASP A 409 29.99 -16.05 -10.20
N HIS A 410 30.18 -14.73 -10.34
CA HIS A 410 31.51 -14.10 -10.57
C HIS A 410 31.92 -13.08 -9.50
N THR A 411 31.18 -12.94 -8.40
CA THR A 411 31.56 -12.10 -7.25
C THR A 411 31.62 -12.92 -5.97
N ASP A 412 32.38 -12.48 -4.97
CA ASP A 412 32.47 -13.09 -3.66
C ASP A 412 31.34 -12.60 -2.72
N GLN A 413 31.02 -13.39 -1.69
CA GLN A 413 30.01 -12.99 -0.67
C GLN A 413 30.36 -11.70 0.08
N ARG A 414 31.63 -11.32 0.09
CA ARG A 414 32.13 -10.10 0.76
C ARG A 414 32.13 -8.89 -0.17
N ASP A 415 31.90 -9.09 -1.47
CA ASP A 415 31.86 -7.98 -2.41
C ASP A 415 30.63 -7.12 -2.17
N VAL A 416 30.87 -5.81 -2.19
CA VAL A 416 29.85 -4.79 -2.04
C VAL A 416 29.58 -4.18 -3.40
N LEU A 417 28.30 -4.15 -3.80
CA LEU A 417 27.88 -3.57 -5.06
C LEU A 417 27.14 -2.25 -4.83
N VAL A 418 27.42 -1.26 -5.67
CA VAL A 418 26.67 0.00 -5.68
C VAL A 418 25.68 -0.02 -6.84
N PHE A 419 24.39 0.19 -6.53
CA PHE A 419 23.31 0.15 -7.52
C PHE A 419 22.10 0.98 -7.06
N ILE A 420 21.32 1.50 -8.02
CA ILE A 420 20.11 2.31 -7.73
C ILE A 420 18.97 1.56 -7.05
N LYS A 421 18.93 0.22 -7.16
CA LYS A 421 17.91 -0.64 -6.51
C LYS A 421 18.61 -1.67 -5.61
N PRO A 422 19.25 -1.23 -4.52
CA PRO A 422 20.14 -2.07 -3.73
C PRO A 422 19.40 -3.22 -3.05
N ARG A 423 18.15 -3.01 -2.59
CA ARG A 423 17.38 -4.07 -1.92
C ARG A 423 17.00 -5.18 -2.90
N ALA A 424 16.57 -4.82 -4.12
CA ALA A 424 16.33 -5.79 -5.18
C ALA A 424 17.61 -6.56 -5.54
N LEU A 425 18.74 -5.87 -5.76
CA LEU A 425 20.02 -6.52 -6.07
C LEU A 425 20.43 -7.50 -4.97
N ALA A 426 20.36 -7.08 -3.70
CA ALA A 426 20.67 -7.94 -2.56
C ALA A 426 19.74 -9.16 -2.46
N LEU A 427 18.44 -9.01 -2.79
CA LEU A 427 17.47 -10.10 -2.73
C LEU A 427 17.80 -11.21 -3.74
N PHE A 428 18.07 -10.82 -4.99
CA PHE A 428 18.28 -11.77 -6.08
C PHE A 428 19.71 -12.31 -6.16
N THR A 429 20.70 -11.60 -5.60
CA THR A 429 22.11 -12.03 -5.68
C THR A 429 22.66 -12.53 -4.35
N GLY A 430 22.05 -12.18 -3.23
CA GLY A 430 22.60 -12.45 -1.89
C GLY A 430 23.90 -11.71 -1.61
N ARG A 431 24.21 -10.65 -2.36
CA ARG A 431 25.36 -9.77 -2.15
C ARG A 431 24.96 -8.52 -1.38
N GLN A 432 25.92 -7.91 -0.70
CA GLN A 432 25.69 -6.64 -0.04
C GLN A 432 25.59 -5.54 -1.10
N ALA A 433 24.62 -4.64 -0.93
CA ALA A 433 24.37 -3.57 -1.88
C ALA A 433 24.14 -2.24 -1.17
N SER A 434 24.68 -1.17 -1.77
CA SER A 434 24.50 0.21 -1.32
C SER A 434 23.86 1.05 -2.43
N PRO A 435 23.00 2.03 -2.12
CA PRO A 435 22.65 3.05 -3.09
C PRO A 435 23.87 3.92 -3.44
N CYS A 436 23.85 4.56 -4.61
CA CYS A 436 24.81 5.61 -4.91
C CYS A 436 24.41 6.90 -4.16
N PRO A 437 25.27 7.50 -3.32
CA PRO A 437 24.96 8.76 -2.67
C PRO A 437 24.73 9.89 -3.67
N GLU A 438 23.83 10.82 -3.32
CA GLU A 438 23.68 12.08 -4.07
C GLU A 438 24.67 13.12 -3.55
N ALA A 439 25.90 13.06 -4.03
CA ALA A 439 26.99 13.97 -3.69
C ALA A 439 27.88 14.26 -4.91
N ASP A 440 28.92 15.09 -4.73
CA ASP A 440 29.98 15.27 -5.71
C ASP A 440 30.84 13.99 -5.85
N ASP A 441 31.51 13.84 -7.00
CA ASP A 441 32.29 12.65 -7.34
C ASP A 441 33.32 12.27 -6.26
N ASP A 442 34.07 13.23 -5.70
CA ASP A 442 35.09 12.96 -4.68
C ASP A 442 34.46 12.39 -3.40
N SER A 443 33.31 12.93 -3.00
CA SER A 443 32.55 12.41 -1.87
C SER A 443 31.98 11.01 -2.14
N VAL A 444 31.50 10.74 -3.36
CA VAL A 444 31.02 9.41 -3.76
C VAL A 444 32.16 8.41 -3.80
N LEU A 445 33.32 8.73 -4.38
CA LEU A 445 34.50 7.86 -4.41
C LEU A 445 35.03 7.56 -3.00
N ARG A 446 35.00 8.56 -2.10
CA ARG A 446 35.32 8.34 -0.69
C ARG A 446 34.35 7.34 -0.04
N HIS A 447 33.05 7.50 -0.29
CA HIS A 447 32.04 6.56 0.19
C HIS A 447 32.27 5.14 -0.35
N PHE A 448 32.60 4.98 -1.63
CA PHE A 448 32.99 3.69 -2.22
C PHE A 448 34.16 3.06 -1.45
N GLY A 449 35.16 3.84 -1.07
CA GLY A 449 36.27 3.38 -0.22
C GLY A 449 35.84 3.00 1.21
N GLU A 450 34.98 3.80 1.84
CA GLU A 450 34.48 3.58 3.21
C GLU A 450 33.67 2.28 3.33
N ILE A 451 32.78 2.02 2.37
CA ILE A 451 31.96 0.79 2.33
C ILE A 451 32.71 -0.39 1.72
N ARG A 452 33.95 -0.17 1.23
CA ARG A 452 34.75 -1.15 0.49
C ARG A 452 33.99 -1.73 -0.72
N ALA A 453 33.38 -0.84 -1.50
CA ALA A 453 32.71 -1.19 -2.74
C ALA A 453 33.68 -1.93 -3.67
N SER A 454 33.24 -3.05 -4.24
CA SER A 454 33.99 -3.83 -5.22
C SER A 454 33.47 -3.56 -6.64
N TYR A 455 32.16 -3.29 -6.79
CA TYR A 455 31.55 -3.09 -8.10
C TYR A 455 30.52 -1.95 -8.12
N ALA A 456 30.40 -1.30 -9.28
CA ALA A 456 29.30 -0.41 -9.63
C ALA A 456 28.47 -1.05 -10.74
N LEU A 457 27.16 -1.19 -10.51
CA LEU A 457 26.22 -1.67 -11.52
C LEU A 457 25.46 -0.47 -12.09
N VAL A 458 25.64 -0.19 -13.37
CA VAL A 458 24.93 0.86 -14.12
C VAL A 458 23.82 0.22 -14.94
N GLY A 459 22.65 0.87 -14.98
CA GLY A 459 21.44 0.40 -15.67
C GLY A 459 20.20 0.51 -14.79
N PRO A 460 19.02 0.09 -15.25
CA PRO A 460 18.76 -0.45 -16.59
C PRO A 460 18.63 0.65 -17.66
N GLU A 461 19.29 0.49 -18.82
CA GLU A 461 19.30 1.46 -19.93
C GLU A 461 17.96 1.61 -20.66
N HIS A 462 17.22 0.53 -20.86
CA HIS A 462 15.92 0.57 -21.56
C HIS A 462 14.71 0.66 -20.61
N SER A 463 14.92 1.17 -19.39
CA SER A 463 13.88 1.32 -18.37
C SER A 463 13.13 2.66 -18.45
N SER A 464 12.12 2.83 -17.59
CA SER A 464 11.38 4.09 -17.47
C SER A 464 12.31 5.30 -17.31
N ARG A 465 11.89 6.46 -17.84
CA ARG A 465 12.68 7.70 -17.74
C ARG A 465 13.10 8.02 -16.30
N VAL A 466 12.23 7.77 -15.34
CA VAL A 466 12.49 8.02 -13.91
C VAL A 466 13.66 7.16 -13.42
N LEU A 467 13.68 5.87 -13.74
CA LEU A 467 14.78 4.97 -13.35
C LEU A 467 16.11 5.37 -13.99
N ARG A 468 16.08 5.83 -15.24
CA ARG A 468 17.28 6.33 -15.92
C ARG A 468 17.81 7.61 -15.27
N GLU A 469 16.93 8.52 -14.88
CA GLU A 469 17.29 9.74 -14.15
C GLU A 469 17.86 9.42 -12.75
N GLU A 470 17.33 8.40 -12.06
CA GLU A 470 17.88 7.90 -10.78
C GLU A 470 19.28 7.27 -10.94
N GLY A 471 19.56 6.59 -12.06
CA GLY A 471 20.86 5.95 -12.36
C GLY A 471 21.93 6.88 -12.92
N GLU A 472 21.54 8.06 -13.37
CA GLU A 472 22.43 9.00 -14.04
C GLU A 472 23.62 9.49 -13.19
N PRO A 473 23.49 9.72 -11.86
CA PRO A 473 24.65 10.07 -11.03
C PRO A 473 25.74 8.98 -11.06
N LEU A 474 25.35 7.71 -10.94
CA LEU A 474 26.31 6.60 -10.95
C LEU A 474 26.92 6.41 -12.35
N ARG A 475 26.14 6.58 -13.41
CA ARG A 475 26.65 6.55 -14.79
C ARG A 475 27.72 7.62 -15.01
N ARG A 476 27.42 8.88 -14.66
CA ARG A 476 28.35 10.01 -14.80
C ARG A 476 29.63 9.79 -14.00
N LEU A 477 29.53 9.24 -12.80
CA LEU A 477 30.71 8.90 -11.99
C LEU A 477 31.61 7.88 -12.70
N VAL A 478 31.02 6.78 -13.18
CA VAL A 478 31.80 5.71 -13.82
C VAL A 478 32.45 6.19 -15.13
N GLU A 479 31.74 6.98 -15.92
CA GLU A 479 32.26 7.56 -17.16
C GLU A 479 33.33 8.65 -16.92
N GLY A 480 33.24 9.37 -15.80
CA GLY A 480 34.18 10.43 -15.42
C GLY A 480 35.51 9.93 -14.85
N HIS A 481 35.56 8.69 -14.36
CA HIS A 481 36.73 8.11 -13.67
C HIS A 481 37.13 6.73 -14.25
N PRO A 482 37.40 6.61 -15.57
CA PRO A 482 37.68 5.32 -16.22
C PRO A 482 38.95 4.63 -15.71
N GLU A 483 39.85 5.35 -15.04
CA GLU A 483 41.04 4.81 -14.40
C GLU A 483 40.75 4.04 -13.10
N GLN A 484 39.58 4.26 -12.49
CA GLN A 484 39.13 3.59 -11.27
C GLN A 484 38.01 2.58 -11.53
N PHE A 485 37.30 2.68 -12.66
CA PHE A 485 36.21 1.78 -13.01
C PHE A 485 36.52 0.98 -14.29
N ALA A 486 36.83 -0.30 -14.12
CA ALA A 486 37.07 -1.21 -15.23
C ALA A 486 35.78 -1.98 -15.58
N LEU A 487 35.29 -1.86 -16.81
CA LEU A 487 34.14 -2.63 -17.28
C LEU A 487 34.49 -4.14 -17.29
N VAL A 488 33.72 -4.95 -16.56
CA VAL A 488 33.93 -6.42 -16.47
C VAL A 488 32.80 -7.22 -17.09
N TYR A 489 31.60 -6.65 -17.18
CA TYR A 489 30.46 -7.29 -17.82
C TYR A 489 29.52 -6.24 -18.40
N MET A 490 28.88 -6.57 -19.52
CA MET A 490 27.87 -5.74 -20.15
C MET A 490 26.85 -6.62 -20.88
N ASN A 491 25.59 -6.24 -20.79
CA ASN A 491 24.53 -6.74 -21.65
C ASN A 491 23.71 -5.58 -22.20
N GLU A 492 22.54 -5.86 -22.78
CA GLU A 492 21.67 -4.86 -23.41
C GLU A 492 21.23 -3.73 -22.46
N ASP A 493 21.06 -4.04 -21.17
CA ASP A 493 20.49 -3.09 -20.18
C ASP A 493 21.46 -2.67 -19.08
N PHE A 494 22.52 -3.45 -18.83
CA PHE A 494 23.36 -3.30 -17.66
C PHE A 494 24.84 -3.33 -18.00
N GLN A 495 25.60 -2.54 -17.25
CA GLN A 495 27.06 -2.51 -17.29
C GLN A 495 27.59 -2.65 -15.86
N LEU A 496 28.45 -3.63 -15.63
CA LEU A 496 29.08 -3.87 -14.35
C LEU A 496 30.54 -3.47 -14.43
N TYR A 497 30.94 -2.58 -13.53
CA TYR A 497 32.29 -2.06 -13.42
C TYR A 497 32.93 -2.54 -12.14
N HIS A 498 34.14 -3.07 -12.21
CA HIS A 498 34.98 -3.33 -11.06
C HIS A 498 35.64 -2.02 -10.61
N PHE A 499 35.47 -1.67 -9.34
CA PHE A 499 36.06 -0.47 -8.74
C PHE A 499 37.44 -0.80 -8.17
N ALA A 500 38.46 -0.07 -8.62
CA ALA A 500 39.79 -0.09 -8.05
C ALA A 500 40.07 1.29 -7.44
N PRO A 501 40.22 1.41 -6.10
CA PRO A 501 40.51 2.69 -5.49
C PRO A 501 41.82 3.25 -6.06
N ALA A 502 41.86 4.57 -6.27
CA ALA A 502 43.08 5.24 -6.71
C ALA A 502 44.26 4.81 -5.82
N ARG A 503 45.37 4.38 -6.45
CA ARG A 503 46.61 4.08 -5.72
C ARG A 503 47.02 5.32 -4.97
N ASP A 504 46.87 5.29 -3.65
CA ASP A 504 47.27 6.39 -2.79
C ASP A 504 48.79 6.59 -2.90
N THR A 505 49.20 7.54 -3.73
CA THR A 505 50.61 7.92 -3.88
C THR A 505 51.11 8.71 -2.67
N ARG A 506 50.24 9.05 -1.69
CA ARG A 506 50.61 9.79 -0.47
C ARG A 506 50.88 8.89 0.74
N LEU A 507 50.62 7.58 0.65
CA LEU A 507 51.00 6.59 1.68
C LEU A 507 52.27 5.79 1.30
N ARG A 508 53.18 6.36 0.51
CA ARG A 508 54.57 5.87 0.53
C ARG A 508 55.23 6.42 1.79
N SER A 509 55.30 5.59 2.83
CA SER A 509 56.40 5.71 3.78
C SER A 509 57.70 5.73 2.95
N PRO A 510 58.64 6.67 3.20
CA PRO A 510 59.89 6.69 2.45
C PRO A 510 60.52 5.31 2.56
N SER A 511 60.96 4.77 1.42
CA SER A 511 61.71 3.51 1.46
C SER A 511 62.91 3.73 2.39
N TRP A 512 63.32 2.69 3.14
CA TRP A 512 64.48 2.79 4.03
C TRP A 512 65.73 3.37 3.32
N ARG A 513 65.82 3.18 1.99
CA ARG A 513 66.88 3.73 1.12
C ARG A 513 66.82 5.25 0.93
N GLU A 514 65.65 5.87 1.07
CA GLU A 514 65.48 7.34 1.00
C GLU A 514 65.78 8.00 2.36
N ALA A 515 65.51 7.30 3.48
CA ALA A 515 65.88 7.75 4.82
C ALA A 515 67.41 7.75 5.05
N GLU A 516 68.14 6.86 4.36
CA GLU A 516 69.61 6.75 4.46
C GLU A 516 70.37 7.81 3.63
N ARG A 517 69.73 8.42 2.63
CA ARG A 517 70.31 9.55 1.86
C ARG A 517 70.10 10.91 2.52
N ALA A 518 69.22 10.97 3.53
CA ALA A 518 68.94 12.17 4.31
C ALA A 518 69.73 12.24 5.64
N ARG A 519 70.61 11.27 5.88
CA ARG A 519 71.67 11.28 6.90
C ARG A 519 73.02 11.40 6.21
#